data_AF-A0A4Y1ZA49-F1
#
_entry.id   AF-A0A4Y1ZA49-F1
#
_cell.length_a   1.000
_cell.length_b   1.000
_cell.length_c   1.000
_cell.angle_alpha   90.00
_cell.angle_beta   90.00
_cell.angle_gamma   90.00
#
_symmetry.space_group_name_H-M   'P 1'
#
loop_
_entity.id
_entity.type
_entity.pdbx_description
1 polymer ?
#
loop_
_entity_poly.entity_id
_entity_poly.type
_entity_poly.pdbx_seq_one_letter_code
_entity_poly.pdbx_strand_id
1 'polypeptide(L)'
;MKHPGATLRFLRKSKKMTLNELAQGEVSVAFLSRFEREDCDISFTHLLHLLERLHVSVDEFLYISNGYEVGDFQDFFTHLKRYVMEDNLHMLQVTREKMRDYYNRKKRDHYLHFSALAALYAHRISKQDPDPNDVRILSDYLERVTIWGYYELVVYANSMYSFPPELIIKFSRMAYEKSMDYQPLEIGLDKKQLILMNTATVLMEVGRLAEANTFLVLLNDSINKENDSYMKIKLIYLRGIYLIKQGYRKRGESMARQAIQIFTELESVSQAATHANYLQDVLNSTIVKKIERINRKDSCFDVVHQSGCLFGFLINVGYDDRSPMLFPSFLMFLLRLRKHVRLLHREFDPVLKTRLIVHSVLESASECQLLLRQHRF
;
A
#
# COMPACT_ATOMS: atom_id res chain seq x y z
N MET A 1 -21.18 -29.48 -10.95
CA MET A 1 -21.83 -30.07 -12.15
C MET A 1 -21.11 -29.48 -13.36
N LYS A 2 -20.28 -30.22 -14.11
CA LYS A 2 -19.30 -29.57 -15.00
C LYS A 2 -19.86 -28.97 -16.30
N HIS A 3 -21.10 -29.27 -16.70
CA HIS A 3 -21.69 -28.76 -17.93
C HIS A 3 -22.65 -27.58 -17.68
N PRO A 4 -22.55 -26.46 -18.43
CA PRO A 4 -23.43 -25.29 -18.27
C PRO A 4 -24.93 -25.61 -18.38
N GLY A 5 -25.29 -26.52 -19.30
CA GLY A 5 -26.66 -26.99 -19.48
C GLY A 5 -27.25 -27.69 -18.24
N ALA A 6 -26.50 -28.64 -17.65
CA ALA A 6 -26.92 -29.31 -16.42
C ALA A 6 -27.02 -28.34 -15.24
N THR A 7 -26.12 -27.36 -15.16
CA THR A 7 -26.16 -26.29 -14.15
C THR A 7 -27.42 -25.44 -14.29
N LEU A 8 -27.75 -25.01 -15.51
CA LEU A 8 -28.97 -24.23 -15.76
C LEU A 8 -30.23 -25.03 -15.39
N ARG A 9 -30.26 -26.32 -15.76
CA ARG A 9 -31.35 -27.24 -15.39
C ARG A 9 -31.50 -27.37 -13.87
N PHE A 10 -30.38 -27.51 -13.17
CA PHE A 10 -30.36 -27.59 -11.71
C PHE A 10 -30.94 -26.32 -11.08
N LEU A 11 -30.48 -25.14 -11.51
CA LEU A 11 -30.94 -23.85 -11.02
C LEU A 11 -32.42 -23.60 -11.31
N ARG A 12 -32.88 -23.92 -12.53
CA ARG A 12 -34.29 -23.80 -12.90
C ARG A 12 -35.18 -24.67 -12.01
N LYS A 13 -34.78 -25.94 -11.82
CA LYS A 13 -35.53 -26.89 -10.99
C LYS A 13 -35.52 -26.51 -9.51
N SER A 14 -34.39 -26.01 -8.98
CA SER A 14 -34.33 -25.58 -7.58
C SER A 14 -35.24 -24.39 -7.30
N LYS A 15 -35.43 -23.50 -8.29
CA LYS A 15 -36.40 -22.40 -8.26
C LYS A 15 -37.84 -22.81 -8.65
N LYS A 16 -38.09 -24.11 -8.82
CA LYS A 16 -39.40 -24.69 -9.19
C LYS A 16 -40.00 -24.10 -10.49
N MET A 17 -39.16 -23.64 -11.41
CA MET A 17 -39.59 -23.08 -12.69
C MET A 17 -39.72 -24.17 -13.76
N THR A 18 -40.73 -24.06 -14.61
CA THR A 18 -40.90 -24.89 -15.81
C THR A 18 -40.01 -24.41 -16.96
N LEU A 19 -39.83 -25.24 -17.98
CA LEU A 19 -39.10 -24.83 -19.19
C LEU A 19 -39.79 -23.67 -19.91
N ASN A 20 -41.13 -23.67 -19.95
CA ASN A 20 -41.90 -22.59 -20.59
C ASN A 20 -41.71 -21.26 -19.85
N GLU A 21 -41.77 -21.29 -18.51
CA GLU A 21 -41.56 -20.11 -17.68
C GLU A 21 -40.15 -19.56 -17.82
N LEU A 22 -39.12 -20.42 -17.87
CA LEU A 22 -37.76 -19.93 -18.06
C LEU A 22 -37.54 -19.41 -19.49
N ALA A 23 -38.03 -20.12 -20.51
CA ALA A 23 -37.83 -19.77 -21.91
C ALA A 23 -38.49 -18.44 -22.30
N GLN A 24 -39.74 -18.20 -21.87
CA GLN A 24 -40.57 -17.00 -22.11
C GLN A 24 -40.36 -16.28 -23.47
N GLY A 25 -40.19 -17.03 -24.56
CA GLY A 25 -39.98 -16.46 -25.90
C GLY A 25 -38.56 -15.97 -26.21
N GLU A 26 -37.66 -15.89 -25.23
CA GLU A 26 -36.22 -15.63 -25.43
C GLU A 26 -35.55 -16.75 -26.23
N VAL A 27 -35.94 -17.99 -25.92
CA VAL A 27 -35.53 -19.18 -26.65
C VAL A 27 -36.73 -20.11 -26.81
N SER A 28 -36.69 -21.03 -27.78
CA SER A 28 -37.72 -22.06 -27.86
C SER A 28 -37.57 -23.06 -26.72
N VAL A 29 -38.70 -23.58 -26.23
CA VAL A 29 -38.74 -24.60 -25.15
C VAL A 29 -37.96 -25.86 -25.55
N ALA A 30 -38.07 -26.26 -26.81
CA ALA A 30 -37.32 -27.40 -27.36
C ALA A 30 -35.81 -27.15 -27.35
N PHE A 31 -35.38 -25.93 -27.71
CA PHE A 31 -33.98 -25.53 -27.63
C PHE A 31 -33.47 -25.52 -26.18
N LEU A 32 -34.22 -24.89 -25.26
CA LEU A 32 -33.86 -24.86 -23.84
C LEU A 32 -33.75 -26.27 -23.26
N SER A 33 -34.69 -27.16 -23.59
CA SER A 33 -34.64 -28.55 -23.16
C SER A 33 -33.42 -29.30 -23.70
N ARG A 34 -33.02 -29.03 -24.95
CA ARG A 34 -31.81 -29.62 -25.54
C ARG A 34 -30.55 -29.11 -24.84
N PHE A 35 -30.46 -27.80 -24.63
CA PHE A 35 -29.34 -27.18 -23.91
C PHE A 35 -29.20 -27.76 -22.50
N GLU A 36 -30.30 -27.88 -21.75
CA GLU A 36 -30.32 -28.47 -20.40
C GLU A 36 -29.93 -29.95 -20.33
N ARG A 37 -29.98 -30.65 -21.46
CA ARG A 37 -29.52 -32.05 -21.63
C ARG A 37 -28.15 -32.15 -22.26
N GLU A 38 -27.46 -31.02 -22.47
CA GLU A 38 -26.12 -30.98 -23.07
C GLU A 38 -26.13 -31.38 -24.56
N ASP A 39 -27.30 -31.32 -25.22
CA ASP A 39 -27.50 -31.69 -26.64
C ASP A 39 -27.22 -30.54 -27.63
N CYS A 40 -26.92 -29.34 -27.12
CA CYS A 40 -26.50 -28.18 -27.91
C CYS A 40 -25.83 -27.13 -27.03
N ASP A 41 -25.11 -26.21 -27.66
CA ASP A 41 -24.62 -25.00 -27.02
C ASP A 41 -25.66 -23.88 -27.00
N ILE A 42 -25.44 -22.89 -26.14
CA ILE A 42 -26.22 -21.65 -26.09
C ILE A 42 -25.28 -20.46 -26.32
N SER A 43 -25.76 -19.46 -27.06
CA SER A 43 -25.04 -18.19 -27.17
C SER A 43 -25.00 -17.49 -25.81
N PHE A 44 -23.92 -16.75 -25.54
CA PHE A 44 -23.78 -16.00 -24.29
C PHE A 44 -24.94 -15.03 -24.03
N THR A 45 -25.45 -14.32 -25.05
CA THR A 45 -26.58 -13.38 -24.91
C THR A 45 -27.85 -14.06 -24.39
N HIS A 46 -28.27 -15.17 -25.00
CA HIS A 46 -29.40 -15.94 -24.50
C HIS A 46 -29.15 -16.46 -23.09
N LEU A 47 -27.94 -16.94 -22.77
CA LEU A 47 -27.61 -17.38 -21.42
C LEU A 47 -27.80 -16.24 -20.40
N LEU A 48 -27.33 -15.03 -20.70
CA LEU A 48 -27.51 -13.87 -19.82
C LEU A 48 -28.99 -13.59 -19.52
N HIS A 49 -29.86 -13.57 -20.54
CA HIS A 49 -31.29 -13.37 -20.35
C HIS A 49 -31.90 -14.48 -19.47
N LEU A 50 -31.52 -15.74 -19.68
CA LEU A 50 -32.01 -16.84 -18.86
C LEU A 50 -31.53 -16.74 -17.41
N LEU A 51 -30.28 -16.31 -17.17
CA LEU A 51 -29.73 -16.11 -15.83
C LEU A 51 -30.40 -14.95 -15.09
N GLU A 52 -30.65 -13.84 -15.79
CA GLU A 52 -31.39 -12.69 -15.24
C GLU A 52 -32.79 -13.11 -14.76
N ARG A 53 -33.49 -13.92 -15.57
CA ARG A 53 -34.81 -14.48 -15.21
C ARG A 53 -34.76 -15.44 -14.03
N LEU A 54 -33.66 -16.16 -13.88
CA LEU A 54 -33.42 -16.99 -12.70
C LEU A 54 -33.02 -16.15 -11.48
N HIS A 55 -32.76 -14.86 -11.62
CA HIS A 55 -32.11 -14.03 -10.59
C HIS A 55 -30.82 -14.69 -10.09
N VAL A 56 -29.98 -15.09 -11.04
CA VAL A 56 -28.66 -15.69 -10.80
C VAL A 56 -27.65 -14.84 -11.54
N SER A 57 -26.60 -14.38 -10.85
CA SER A 57 -25.53 -13.65 -11.53
C SER A 57 -24.66 -14.59 -12.36
N VAL A 58 -23.92 -14.05 -13.33
CA VAL A 58 -22.96 -14.84 -14.11
C VAL A 58 -21.92 -15.50 -13.20
N ASP A 59 -21.43 -14.76 -12.19
CA ASP A 59 -20.45 -15.28 -11.24
C ASP A 59 -20.99 -16.45 -10.40
N GLU A 60 -22.23 -16.33 -9.90
CA GLU A 60 -22.90 -17.41 -9.17
C GLU A 60 -23.08 -18.64 -10.06
N PHE A 61 -23.53 -18.43 -11.30
CA PHE A 61 -23.70 -19.52 -12.27
C PHE A 61 -22.38 -20.25 -12.54
N LEU A 62 -21.30 -19.51 -12.79
CA LEU A 62 -19.98 -20.08 -13.05
C LEU A 62 -19.44 -20.84 -11.82
N TYR A 63 -19.64 -20.31 -10.61
CA TYR A 63 -19.25 -20.97 -9.37
C TYR A 63 -19.97 -22.31 -9.18
N ILE A 64 -21.30 -22.35 -9.38
CA ILE A 64 -22.09 -23.58 -9.28
C ILE A 64 -21.70 -24.57 -10.40
N SER A 65 -21.47 -24.06 -11.62
CA SER A 65 -21.03 -24.88 -12.74
C SER A 65 -19.64 -25.46 -12.54
N ASN A 66 -18.79 -24.80 -11.77
CA ASN A 66 -17.49 -25.37 -11.38
C ASN A 66 -17.59 -26.32 -10.17
N GLY A 67 -18.79 -26.62 -9.68
CA GLY A 67 -18.99 -27.51 -8.54
C GLY A 67 -18.76 -26.84 -7.19
N TYR A 68 -19.01 -25.54 -7.09
CA TYR A 68 -18.72 -24.72 -5.91
C TYR A 68 -17.21 -24.63 -5.61
N GLU A 69 -16.39 -24.75 -6.64
CA GLU A 69 -14.94 -24.52 -6.59
C GLU A 69 -14.62 -23.22 -7.31
N VAL A 70 -13.59 -22.51 -6.83
CA VAL A 70 -13.10 -21.31 -7.51
C VAL A 70 -12.34 -21.69 -8.78
N GLY A 71 -12.19 -20.76 -9.73
CA GLY A 71 -11.48 -21.06 -10.97
C GLY A 71 -9.97 -21.25 -10.78
N ASP A 72 -9.31 -21.87 -11.78
CA ASP A 72 -7.86 -22.16 -11.82
C ASP A 72 -6.98 -21.00 -11.32
N PHE A 73 -7.33 -19.76 -11.67
CA PHE A 73 -6.62 -18.55 -11.25
C PHE A 73 -6.66 -18.35 -9.73
N GLN A 74 -7.84 -18.42 -9.13
CA GLN A 74 -8.04 -18.21 -7.69
C GLN A 74 -7.50 -19.39 -6.88
N ASP A 75 -7.63 -20.60 -7.41
CA ASP A 75 -7.04 -21.80 -6.84
C ASP A 75 -5.53 -21.71 -6.75
N PHE A 76 -4.86 -21.25 -7.83
CA PHE A 76 -3.41 -21.06 -7.84
C PHE A 76 -2.96 -20.14 -6.69
N PHE A 77 -3.56 -18.97 -6.54
CA PHE A 77 -3.15 -18.02 -5.48
C PHE A 77 -3.53 -18.51 -4.07
N THR A 78 -4.61 -19.27 -3.93
CA THR A 78 -4.98 -19.91 -2.66
C THR A 78 -3.91 -20.91 -2.23
N HIS A 79 -3.48 -21.77 -3.15
CA HIS A 79 -2.40 -22.73 -2.90
C HIS A 79 -1.06 -22.04 -2.65
N LEU A 80 -0.70 -21.04 -3.48
CA LEU A 80 0.52 -20.27 -3.33
C LEU A 80 0.60 -19.62 -1.94
N LYS A 81 -0.47 -18.94 -1.52
CA LYS A 81 -0.55 -18.31 -0.19
C LYS A 81 -0.35 -19.34 0.92
N ARG A 82 -1.01 -20.49 0.84
CA ARG A 82 -0.89 -21.57 1.82
C ARG A 82 0.55 -22.08 1.91
N TYR A 83 1.19 -22.39 0.78
CA TYR A 83 2.56 -22.89 0.77
C TYR A 83 3.56 -21.86 1.30
N VAL A 84 3.33 -20.56 1.07
CA VAL A 84 4.16 -19.49 1.64
C VAL A 84 3.97 -19.39 3.15
N MET A 85 2.74 -19.50 3.65
CA MET A 85 2.48 -19.45 5.10
C MET A 85 3.04 -20.67 5.85
N GLU A 86 3.12 -21.82 5.18
CA GLU A 86 3.66 -23.07 5.72
C GLU A 86 5.19 -23.22 5.50
N ASP A 87 5.86 -22.21 4.92
CA ASP A 87 7.26 -22.28 4.47
C ASP A 87 7.57 -23.53 3.62
N ASN A 88 6.57 -23.98 2.83
CA ASN A 88 6.61 -25.24 2.11
C ASN A 88 7.35 -25.11 0.77
N LEU A 89 8.68 -25.04 0.86
CA LEU A 89 9.58 -24.88 -0.29
C LEU A 89 9.39 -25.97 -1.35
N HIS A 90 9.19 -27.22 -0.92
CA HIS A 90 8.99 -28.34 -1.83
C HIS A 90 7.75 -28.13 -2.71
N MET A 91 6.61 -27.76 -2.11
CA MET A 91 5.39 -27.53 -2.88
C MET A 91 5.48 -26.34 -3.81
N LEU A 92 6.26 -25.31 -3.48
CA LEU A 92 6.54 -24.19 -4.39
C LEU A 92 7.36 -24.64 -5.60
N GLN A 93 8.37 -25.47 -5.41
CA GLN A 93 9.17 -26.04 -6.50
C GLN A 93 8.35 -26.96 -7.41
N VAL A 94 7.56 -27.86 -6.83
CA VAL A 94 6.62 -28.72 -7.57
C VAL A 94 5.62 -27.87 -8.37
N THR A 95 5.12 -26.80 -7.77
CA THR A 95 4.20 -25.87 -8.45
C THR A 95 4.88 -25.17 -9.62
N ARG A 96 6.12 -24.69 -9.46
CA ARG A 96 6.92 -24.08 -10.53
C ARG A 96 7.04 -25.01 -11.72
N GLU A 97 7.45 -26.25 -11.49
CA GLU A 97 7.64 -27.28 -12.53
C GLU A 97 6.32 -27.62 -13.24
N LYS A 98 5.27 -27.90 -12.46
CA LYS A 98 3.93 -28.19 -12.99
C LYS A 98 3.41 -27.08 -13.91
N MET A 99 3.56 -25.83 -13.49
CA MET A 99 3.13 -24.68 -14.29
C MET A 99 3.99 -24.51 -15.55
N ARG A 100 5.30 -24.78 -15.47
CA ARG A 100 6.18 -24.77 -16.63
C ARG A 100 5.80 -25.85 -17.65
N ASP A 101 5.43 -27.03 -17.20
CA ASP A 101 4.94 -28.11 -18.06
C ASP A 101 3.60 -27.78 -18.71
N TYR A 102 2.69 -27.12 -17.99
CA TYR A 102 1.45 -26.61 -18.60
C TYR A 102 1.72 -25.54 -19.64
N TYR A 103 2.65 -24.62 -19.40
CA TYR A 103 3.07 -23.65 -20.40
C TYR A 103 3.67 -24.36 -21.63
N ASN A 104 4.56 -25.33 -21.44
CA ASN A 104 5.19 -26.04 -22.55
C ASN A 104 4.17 -26.78 -23.43
N ARG A 105 3.14 -27.38 -22.83
CA ARG A 105 2.08 -28.10 -23.55
C ARG A 105 1.03 -27.19 -24.18
N LYS A 106 0.56 -26.18 -23.44
CA LYS A 106 -0.61 -25.37 -23.84
C LYS A 106 -0.24 -24.01 -24.44
N LYS A 107 1.00 -23.54 -24.26
CA LYS A 107 1.52 -22.24 -24.71
C LYS A 107 0.63 -21.06 -24.30
N ARG A 108 0.08 -21.09 -23.08
CA ARG A 108 -0.69 -19.98 -22.49
C ARG A 108 0.15 -19.26 -21.45
N ASP A 109 0.34 -17.96 -21.64
CA ASP A 109 1.28 -17.13 -20.86
C ASP A 109 1.03 -17.13 -19.36
N HIS A 110 -0.24 -17.21 -18.91
CA HIS A 110 -0.54 -17.21 -17.48
C HIS A 110 0.12 -18.37 -16.71
N TYR A 111 0.33 -19.53 -17.34
CA TYR A 111 1.07 -20.63 -16.71
C TYR A 111 2.55 -20.27 -16.54
N LEU A 112 3.14 -19.51 -17.47
CA LEU A 112 4.51 -19.02 -17.32
C LEU A 112 4.60 -18.01 -16.17
N HIS A 113 3.63 -17.10 -16.05
CA HIS A 113 3.57 -16.16 -14.93
C HIS A 113 3.43 -16.87 -13.58
N PHE A 114 2.58 -17.89 -13.50
CA PHE A 114 2.42 -18.71 -12.30
C PHE A 114 3.68 -19.48 -11.92
N SER A 115 4.40 -20.01 -12.93
CA SER A 115 5.70 -20.66 -12.72
C SER A 115 6.72 -19.68 -12.13
N ALA A 116 6.84 -18.48 -12.72
CA ALA A 116 7.73 -17.44 -12.23
C ALA A 116 7.38 -16.99 -10.80
N LEU A 117 6.09 -16.76 -10.51
CA LEU A 117 5.64 -16.41 -9.15
C LEU A 117 6.03 -17.47 -8.12
N ALA A 118 5.77 -18.76 -8.40
CA ALA A 118 6.15 -19.84 -7.51
C ALA A 118 7.68 -19.88 -7.26
N ALA A 119 8.49 -19.63 -8.29
CA ALA A 119 9.94 -19.53 -8.18
C ALA A 119 10.40 -18.37 -7.29
N LEU A 120 9.81 -17.17 -7.49
CA LEU A 120 10.14 -15.98 -6.70
C LEU A 120 9.83 -16.17 -5.21
N TYR A 121 8.72 -16.83 -4.88
CA TYR A 121 8.40 -17.17 -3.48
C TYR A 121 9.35 -18.25 -2.91
N ALA A 122 9.71 -19.27 -3.70
CA ALA A 122 10.67 -20.28 -3.28
C ALA A 122 12.04 -19.66 -2.94
N HIS A 123 12.50 -18.72 -3.75
CA HIS A 123 13.75 -17.99 -3.50
C HIS A 123 13.63 -17.12 -2.23
N ARG A 124 12.51 -16.43 -2.03
CA ARG A 124 12.28 -15.60 -0.83
C ARG A 124 12.34 -16.42 0.45
N ILE A 125 11.62 -17.55 0.51
CA ILE A 125 11.60 -18.42 1.70
C ILE A 125 13.00 -19.00 1.96
N SER A 126 13.72 -19.35 0.88
CA SER A 126 15.10 -19.83 0.94
C SER A 126 16.14 -18.73 1.22
N LYS A 127 15.71 -17.46 1.34
CA LYS A 127 16.58 -16.28 1.50
C LYS A 127 17.63 -16.14 0.40
N GLN A 128 17.26 -16.53 -0.82
CA GLN A 128 18.08 -16.40 -2.01
C GLN A 128 17.61 -15.21 -2.84
N ASP A 129 18.54 -14.63 -3.61
CA ASP A 129 18.19 -13.61 -4.57
C ASP A 129 17.25 -14.18 -5.65
N PRO A 130 16.26 -13.40 -6.12
CA PRO A 130 15.33 -13.86 -7.15
C PRO A 130 16.08 -14.13 -8.46
N ASP A 131 15.69 -15.19 -9.18
CA ASP A 131 16.22 -15.48 -10.52
C ASP A 131 15.88 -14.31 -11.46
N PRO A 132 16.86 -13.64 -12.09
CA PRO A 132 16.61 -12.52 -12.99
C PRO A 132 15.69 -12.87 -14.16
N ASN A 133 15.67 -14.12 -14.61
CA ASN A 133 14.76 -14.55 -15.67
C ASN A 133 13.31 -14.59 -15.21
N ASP A 134 13.04 -15.08 -14.01
CA ASP A 134 11.68 -15.13 -13.46
C ASP A 134 11.16 -13.71 -13.17
N VAL A 135 12.03 -12.82 -12.69
CA VAL A 135 11.73 -11.39 -12.57
C VAL A 135 11.38 -10.78 -13.93
N ARG A 136 12.20 -11.05 -14.95
CA ARG A 136 12.03 -10.51 -16.31
C ARG A 136 10.74 -10.97 -16.98
N ILE A 137 10.38 -12.25 -16.82
CA ILE A 137 9.10 -12.80 -17.33
C ILE A 137 7.92 -11.92 -16.89
N LEU A 138 7.89 -11.55 -15.60
CA LEU A 138 6.79 -10.77 -15.04
C LEU A 138 6.92 -9.29 -15.37
N SER A 139 8.12 -8.70 -15.30
CA SER A 139 8.30 -7.27 -15.60
C SER A 139 8.00 -6.95 -17.07
N ASP A 140 8.47 -7.78 -18.01
CA ASP A 140 8.26 -7.56 -19.44
C ASP A 140 6.77 -7.70 -19.82
N TYR A 141 6.05 -8.59 -19.15
CA TYR A 141 4.60 -8.71 -19.28
C TYR A 141 3.90 -7.44 -18.77
N LEU A 142 4.14 -7.09 -17.51
CA LEU A 142 3.47 -5.97 -16.83
C LEU A 142 3.73 -4.62 -17.52
N GLU A 143 4.92 -4.44 -18.08
CA GLU A 143 5.29 -3.26 -18.84
C GLU A 143 4.59 -3.18 -20.19
N ARG A 144 4.42 -4.31 -20.87
CA ARG A 144 3.76 -4.38 -22.19
C ARG A 144 2.26 -4.08 -22.10
N VAL A 145 1.61 -4.39 -20.98
CA VAL A 145 0.16 -4.21 -20.82
C VAL A 145 -0.20 -2.73 -20.68
N THR A 146 -1.08 -2.25 -21.56
CA THR A 146 -1.47 -0.83 -21.61
C THR A 146 -2.47 -0.46 -20.53
N ILE A 147 -3.48 -1.30 -20.29
CA ILE A 147 -4.55 -1.13 -19.29
C ILE A 147 -4.49 -2.32 -18.35
N TRP A 148 -4.42 -2.07 -17.04
CA TRP A 148 -4.30 -3.14 -16.05
C TRP A 148 -5.69 -3.53 -15.53
N GLY A 149 -6.04 -4.79 -15.74
CA GLY A 149 -7.22 -5.40 -15.14
C GLY A 149 -6.88 -6.11 -13.83
N TYR A 150 -7.85 -6.88 -13.33
CA TYR A 150 -7.69 -7.65 -12.09
C TYR A 150 -6.50 -8.62 -12.15
N TYR A 151 -6.26 -9.27 -13.29
CA TYR A 151 -5.15 -10.20 -13.47
C TYR A 151 -3.78 -9.52 -13.22
N GLU A 152 -3.52 -8.40 -13.88
CA GLU A 152 -2.25 -7.66 -13.74
C GLU A 152 -2.05 -7.15 -12.32
N LEU A 153 -3.11 -6.63 -11.68
CA LEU A 153 -3.04 -6.16 -10.30
C LEU A 153 -2.63 -7.29 -9.34
N VAL A 154 -3.20 -8.48 -9.50
CA VAL A 154 -2.86 -9.64 -8.67
C VAL A 154 -1.44 -10.14 -8.96
N VAL A 155 -1.04 -10.25 -10.22
CA VAL A 155 0.33 -10.65 -10.59
C VAL A 155 1.35 -9.67 -10.02
N TYR A 156 1.12 -8.37 -10.16
CA TYR A 156 2.00 -7.34 -9.62
C TYR A 156 2.06 -7.37 -8.09
N ALA A 157 0.91 -7.41 -7.41
CA ALA A 157 0.86 -7.44 -5.95
C ALA A 157 1.66 -8.63 -5.36
N ASN A 158 1.68 -9.77 -6.05
CA ASN A 158 2.39 -10.97 -5.61
C ASN A 158 3.88 -11.00 -6.05
N SER A 159 4.31 -10.16 -6.98
CA SER A 159 5.70 -10.09 -7.46
C SER A 159 6.47 -8.85 -6.99
N MET A 160 5.78 -7.83 -6.47
CA MET A 160 6.33 -6.51 -6.12
C MET A 160 7.68 -6.56 -5.39
N TYR A 161 7.76 -7.32 -4.30
CA TYR A 161 8.94 -7.41 -3.44
C TYR A 161 10.17 -8.06 -4.11
N SER A 162 10.01 -8.64 -5.30
CA SER A 162 11.11 -9.21 -6.09
C SER A 162 11.63 -8.23 -7.15
N PHE A 163 11.00 -7.05 -7.30
CA PHE A 163 11.44 -6.02 -8.22
C PHE A 163 12.39 -5.02 -7.56
N PRO A 164 13.30 -4.38 -8.33
CA PRO A 164 14.07 -3.24 -7.85
C PRO A 164 13.15 -2.04 -7.54
N PRO A 165 13.53 -1.13 -6.62
CA PRO A 165 12.71 -0.01 -6.19
C PRO A 165 12.18 0.87 -7.34
N GLU A 166 12.97 1.05 -8.40
CA GLU A 166 12.61 1.85 -9.57
C GLU A 166 11.42 1.22 -10.32
N LEU A 167 11.43 -0.09 -10.50
CA LEU A 167 10.32 -0.82 -11.11
C LEU A 167 9.10 -0.86 -10.17
N ILE A 168 9.31 -0.97 -8.85
CA ILE A 168 8.22 -0.88 -7.88
C ILE A 168 7.50 0.47 -8.03
N ILE A 169 8.23 1.58 -8.05
CA ILE A 169 7.64 2.92 -8.19
C ILE A 169 6.88 3.05 -9.52
N LYS A 170 7.50 2.63 -10.63
CA LYS A 170 6.89 2.68 -11.97
C LYS A 170 5.60 1.86 -12.03
N PHE A 171 5.66 0.59 -11.64
CA PHE A 171 4.52 -0.32 -11.72
C PHE A 171 3.43 0.01 -10.71
N SER A 172 3.76 0.53 -9.53
CA SER A 172 2.75 1.00 -8.57
C SER A 172 1.99 2.21 -9.08
N ARG A 173 2.68 3.13 -9.76
CA ARG A 173 2.03 4.26 -10.43
C ARG A 173 1.14 3.79 -11.56
N MET A 174 1.63 2.88 -12.40
CA MET A 174 0.81 2.25 -13.46
C MET A 174 -0.42 1.55 -12.88
N ALA A 175 -0.27 0.78 -11.80
CA ALA A 175 -1.37 0.12 -11.11
C ALA A 175 -2.40 1.12 -10.55
N TYR A 176 -1.97 2.31 -10.13
CA TYR A 176 -2.87 3.35 -9.64
C TYR A 176 -3.62 4.08 -10.77
N GLU A 177 -2.90 4.48 -11.82
CA GLU A 177 -3.38 5.30 -12.94
C GLU A 177 -4.18 4.48 -13.96
N LYS A 178 -3.67 3.31 -14.36
CA LYS A 178 -4.20 2.51 -15.47
C LYS A 178 -5.26 1.49 -15.05
N SER A 179 -5.63 1.47 -13.78
CA SER A 179 -6.77 0.68 -13.27
C SER A 179 -8.02 1.55 -13.04
N MET A 180 -7.96 2.86 -13.31
CA MET A 180 -9.04 3.79 -13.01
C MET A 180 -10.34 3.50 -13.76
N ASP A 181 -10.27 2.90 -14.95
CA ASP A 181 -11.46 2.55 -15.74
C ASP A 181 -12.31 1.44 -15.09
N TYR A 182 -11.77 0.70 -14.12
CA TYR A 182 -12.49 -0.33 -13.36
C TYR A 182 -13.12 0.20 -12.06
N GLN A 183 -12.92 1.48 -11.70
CA GLN A 183 -13.48 2.06 -10.46
C GLN A 183 -14.99 1.85 -10.28
N PRO A 184 -15.85 1.97 -11.32
CA PRO A 184 -17.29 1.77 -11.15
C PRO A 184 -17.71 0.34 -10.79
N LEU A 185 -16.84 -0.66 -11.03
CA LEU A 185 -17.15 -2.05 -10.75
C LEU A 185 -16.73 -2.47 -9.33
N GLU A 186 -16.01 -1.62 -8.58
CA GLU A 186 -15.31 -1.93 -7.32
C GLU A 186 -14.31 -3.11 -7.40
N ILE A 187 -14.26 -3.83 -8.53
CA ILE A 187 -13.37 -4.95 -8.79
C ILE A 187 -11.92 -4.46 -8.75
N GLY A 188 -11.16 -4.97 -7.78
CA GLY A 188 -9.74 -4.67 -7.64
C GLY A 188 -9.42 -3.38 -6.88
N LEU A 189 -10.40 -2.66 -6.33
CA LEU A 189 -10.14 -1.52 -5.44
C LEU A 189 -9.31 -1.96 -4.22
N ASP A 190 -9.66 -3.11 -3.65
CA ASP A 190 -8.92 -3.77 -2.58
C ASP A 190 -7.45 -4.04 -2.98
N LYS A 191 -7.22 -4.51 -4.21
CA LYS A 191 -5.88 -4.76 -4.75
C LYS A 191 -5.11 -3.47 -4.96
N LYS A 192 -5.76 -2.41 -5.43
CA LYS A 192 -5.14 -1.08 -5.59
C LYS A 192 -4.69 -0.52 -4.25
N GLN A 193 -5.57 -0.49 -3.25
CA GLN A 193 -5.23 -0.04 -1.89
C GLN A 193 -4.10 -0.90 -1.29
N LEU A 194 -4.16 -2.22 -1.47
CA LEU A 194 -3.10 -3.14 -1.04
C LEU A 194 -1.75 -2.84 -1.71
N ILE A 195 -1.75 -2.58 -3.02
CA ILE A 195 -0.55 -2.19 -3.77
C ILE A 195 0.04 -0.91 -3.19
N LEU A 196 -0.76 0.16 -3.05
CA LEU A 196 -0.28 1.44 -2.51
C LEU A 196 0.35 1.28 -1.10
N MET A 197 -0.31 0.49 -0.26
CA MET A 197 0.16 0.17 1.08
C MET A 197 1.49 -0.61 1.07
N ASN A 198 1.59 -1.66 0.25
CA ASN A 198 2.80 -2.46 0.13
C ASN A 198 3.96 -1.64 -0.44
N THR A 199 3.69 -0.80 -1.44
CA THR A 199 4.68 0.10 -2.05
C THR A 199 5.24 1.07 -1.04
N ALA A 200 4.38 1.75 -0.27
CA ALA A 200 4.83 2.65 0.79
C ALA A 200 5.70 1.91 1.81
N THR A 201 5.32 0.68 2.18
CA THR A 201 6.07 -0.15 3.13
C THR A 201 7.47 -0.49 2.60
N VAL A 202 7.57 -1.03 1.38
CA VAL A 202 8.87 -1.39 0.78
C VAL A 202 9.77 -0.16 0.63
N LEU A 203 9.23 0.96 0.16
CA LEU A 203 10.00 2.19 -0.02
C LEU A 203 10.52 2.75 1.31
N MET A 204 9.73 2.63 2.39
CA MET A 204 10.19 2.97 3.74
C MET A 204 11.31 2.05 4.23
N GLU A 205 11.29 0.76 3.87
CA GLU A 205 12.32 -0.21 4.24
C GLU A 205 13.65 0.08 3.56
N VAL A 206 13.62 0.43 2.27
CA VAL A 206 14.82 0.80 1.50
C VAL A 206 15.25 2.26 1.67
N GLY A 207 14.55 3.04 2.50
CA GLY A 207 14.91 4.43 2.84
C GLY A 207 14.49 5.50 1.81
N ARG A 208 13.65 5.15 0.83
CA ARG A 208 13.09 6.05 -0.19
C ARG A 208 11.86 6.80 0.35
N LEU A 209 12.09 7.63 1.37
CA LEU A 209 11.01 8.23 2.18
C LEU A 209 10.14 9.24 1.40
N ALA A 210 10.71 9.99 0.46
CA ALA A 210 9.94 10.97 -0.32
C ALA A 210 8.90 10.26 -1.20
N GLU A 211 9.31 9.20 -1.88
CA GLU A 211 8.45 8.38 -2.73
C GLU A 211 7.45 7.59 -1.88
N ALA A 212 7.86 7.03 -0.74
CA ALA A 212 6.95 6.37 0.19
C ALA A 212 5.79 7.27 0.61
N ASN A 213 6.07 8.54 0.93
CA ASN A 213 5.03 9.51 1.29
C ASN A 213 4.04 9.76 0.16
N THR A 214 4.52 9.78 -1.09
CA THR A 214 3.65 9.94 -2.27
C THR A 214 2.59 8.82 -2.30
N PHE A 215 3.01 7.57 -2.08
CA PHE A 215 2.07 6.44 -2.05
C PHE A 215 1.16 6.42 -0.82
N LEU A 216 1.62 6.94 0.34
CA LEU A 216 0.75 7.11 1.51
C LEU A 216 -0.35 8.16 1.29
N VAL A 217 -0.07 9.23 0.53
CA VAL A 217 -1.08 10.22 0.13
C VAL A 217 -2.09 9.58 -0.83
N LEU A 218 -1.62 8.88 -1.86
CA LEU A 218 -2.52 8.17 -2.79
C LEU A 218 -3.39 7.13 -2.08
N LEU A 219 -2.83 6.41 -1.09
CA LEU A 219 -3.59 5.46 -0.27
C LEU A 219 -4.68 6.18 0.51
N ASN A 220 -4.34 7.28 1.19
CA ASN A 220 -5.30 8.10 1.92
C ASN A 220 -6.46 8.57 1.05
N ASP A 221 -6.17 8.99 -0.18
CA ASP A 221 -7.19 9.51 -1.11
C ASP A 221 -8.07 8.40 -1.69
N SER A 222 -7.57 7.16 -1.72
CA SER A 222 -8.32 5.99 -2.17
C SER A 222 -9.22 5.34 -1.10
N ILE A 223 -9.07 5.73 0.17
CA ILE A 223 -9.81 5.12 1.29
C ILE A 223 -11.20 5.72 1.41
N ASN A 224 -12.23 4.87 1.41
CA ASN A 224 -13.57 5.29 1.78
C ASN A 224 -13.64 5.61 3.28
N LYS A 225 -13.94 6.88 3.60
CA LYS A 225 -13.94 7.40 4.97
C LYS A 225 -14.97 6.77 5.89
N GLU A 226 -16.00 6.11 5.37
CA GLU A 226 -17.02 5.44 6.17
C GLU A 226 -16.72 3.95 6.27
N ASN A 227 -16.42 3.31 5.14
CA ASN A 227 -16.47 1.84 5.06
C ASN A 227 -15.11 1.13 5.18
N ASP A 228 -13.98 1.82 4.95
CA ASP A 228 -12.66 1.17 4.87
C ASP A 228 -11.89 1.18 6.21
N SER A 229 -12.50 0.67 7.28
CA SER A 229 -11.92 0.69 8.63
C SER A 229 -10.54 0.03 8.72
N TYR A 230 -10.35 -1.12 8.07
CA TYR A 230 -9.06 -1.82 8.04
C TYR A 230 -7.96 -0.95 7.42
N MET A 231 -8.22 -0.35 6.25
CA MET A 231 -7.23 0.49 5.57
C MET A 231 -6.92 1.78 6.33
N LYS A 232 -7.90 2.36 7.04
CA LYS A 232 -7.65 3.52 7.93
C LYS A 232 -6.68 3.16 9.05
N ILE A 233 -6.90 2.04 9.73
CA ILE A 233 -6.01 1.57 10.81
C ILE A 233 -4.59 1.34 10.27
N LYS A 234 -4.48 0.68 9.10
CA LYS A 234 -3.20 0.45 8.42
C LYS A 234 -2.51 1.76 8.03
N LEU A 235 -3.24 2.75 7.52
CA LEU A 235 -2.69 4.06 7.18
C LEU A 235 -2.17 4.81 8.42
N ILE A 236 -2.90 4.79 9.53
CA ILE A 236 -2.43 5.38 10.81
C ILE A 236 -1.11 4.73 11.23
N TYR A 237 -1.07 3.40 11.20
CA TYR A 237 0.13 2.65 11.54
C TYR A 237 1.32 3.03 10.65
N LEU A 238 1.14 3.00 9.32
CA LEU A 238 2.21 3.30 8.36
C LEU A 238 2.69 4.75 8.46
N ARG A 239 1.80 5.71 8.70
CA ARG A 239 2.19 7.10 9.00
C ARG A 239 3.03 7.19 10.29
N GLY A 240 2.70 6.38 11.29
CA GLY A 240 3.52 6.24 12.50
C GLY A 240 4.94 5.75 12.19
N ILE A 241 5.07 4.67 11.42
CA ILE A 241 6.36 4.15 10.98
C ILE A 241 7.14 5.16 10.15
N TYR A 242 6.47 5.86 9.24
CA TYR A 242 7.05 6.92 8.42
C TYR A 242 7.68 8.03 9.28
N LEU A 243 6.92 8.53 10.28
CA LEU A 243 7.41 9.55 11.21
C LEU A 243 8.61 9.08 12.04
N ILE A 244 8.63 7.82 12.47
CA ILE A 244 9.80 7.25 13.18
C ILE A 244 11.03 7.29 12.26
N LYS A 245 10.88 6.91 10.99
CA LYS A 245 11.97 6.91 10.01
C LYS A 245 12.45 8.31 9.61
N GLN A 246 11.60 9.33 9.75
CA GLN A 246 12.00 10.74 9.63
C GLN A 246 12.69 11.30 10.88
N GLY A 247 12.67 10.59 12.01
CA GLY A 247 13.26 11.02 13.27
C GLY A 247 12.27 11.55 14.32
N TYR A 248 10.98 11.66 13.98
CA TYR A 248 9.91 12.06 14.90
C TYR A 248 9.40 10.87 15.75
N ARG A 249 10.33 10.21 16.46
CA ARG A 249 10.08 8.92 17.13
C ARG A 249 8.86 8.94 18.04
N LYS A 250 8.76 9.87 18.99
CA LYS A 250 7.69 9.88 20.01
C LYS A 250 6.30 9.93 19.36
N ARG A 251 6.12 10.84 18.37
CA ARG A 251 4.86 11.01 17.66
C ARG A 251 4.53 9.79 16.82
N GLY A 252 5.51 9.27 16.07
CA GLY A 252 5.30 8.11 15.23
C GLY A 252 5.00 6.83 16.03
N GLU A 253 5.69 6.62 17.14
CA GLU A 253 5.45 5.49 18.06
C GLU A 253 4.06 5.55 18.67
N SER A 254 3.60 6.74 19.10
CA SER A 254 2.24 6.93 19.60
C SER A 254 1.18 6.54 18.57
N MET A 255 1.33 6.98 17.31
CA MET A 255 0.40 6.61 16.23
C MET A 255 0.42 5.10 15.93
N ALA A 256 1.61 4.50 15.87
CA ALA A 256 1.73 3.07 15.61
C ALA A 256 1.11 2.23 16.75
N ARG A 257 1.32 2.62 18.01
CA ARG A 257 0.71 1.99 19.18
C ARG A 257 -0.81 2.15 19.21
N GLN A 258 -1.33 3.31 18.83
CA GLN A 258 -2.77 3.52 18.70
C GLN A 258 -3.38 2.53 17.69
N ALA A 259 -2.77 2.37 16.52
CA ALA A 259 -3.27 1.41 15.53
C ALA A 259 -3.19 -0.04 16.02
N ILE A 260 -2.11 -0.41 16.74
CA ILE A 260 -1.99 -1.74 17.38
C ILE A 260 -3.09 -1.95 18.42
N GLN A 261 -3.37 -0.94 19.25
CA GLN A 261 -4.43 -1.00 20.24
C GLN A 261 -5.80 -1.25 19.60
N ILE A 262 -6.12 -0.54 18.50
CA ILE A 262 -7.38 -0.77 17.78
C ILE A 262 -7.46 -2.21 17.27
N PHE A 263 -6.37 -2.79 16.72
CA PHE A 263 -6.37 -4.20 16.34
C PHE A 263 -6.62 -5.14 17.52
N THR A 264 -6.06 -4.84 18.70
CA THR A 264 -6.30 -5.61 19.92
C THR A 264 -7.76 -5.53 20.36
N GLU A 265 -8.36 -4.33 20.35
CA GLU A 265 -9.77 -4.10 20.71
C GLU A 265 -10.75 -4.78 19.74
N LEU A 266 -10.36 -4.93 18.48
CA LEU A 266 -11.10 -5.68 17.46
C LEU A 266 -10.79 -7.18 17.45
N GLU A 267 -10.12 -7.70 18.49
CA GLU A 267 -9.72 -9.11 18.63
C GLU A 267 -8.88 -9.66 17.44
N SER A 268 -8.26 -8.76 16.67
CA SER A 268 -7.42 -9.10 15.52
C SER A 268 -6.00 -9.45 15.97
N VAL A 269 -5.88 -10.48 16.80
CA VAL A 269 -4.65 -10.85 17.55
C VAL A 269 -3.43 -10.99 16.64
N SER A 270 -3.57 -11.69 15.50
CA SER A 270 -2.48 -11.86 14.54
C SER A 270 -2.00 -10.50 13.98
N GLN A 271 -2.92 -9.60 13.63
CA GLN A 271 -2.56 -8.28 13.14
C GLN A 271 -1.84 -7.48 14.23
N ALA A 272 -2.40 -7.41 15.44
CA ALA A 272 -1.78 -6.70 16.56
C ALA A 272 -0.35 -7.19 16.82
N ALA A 273 -0.15 -8.52 16.88
CA ALA A 273 1.16 -9.12 17.12
C ALA A 273 2.17 -8.82 16.00
N THR A 274 1.79 -9.01 14.74
CA THR A 274 2.66 -8.72 13.59
C THR A 274 3.11 -7.25 13.58
N HIS A 275 2.18 -6.32 13.86
CA HIS A 275 2.48 -4.89 13.87
C HIS A 275 3.29 -4.47 15.11
N ALA A 276 3.09 -5.10 16.26
CA ALA A 276 3.90 -4.85 17.45
C ALA A 276 5.36 -5.30 17.24
N ASN A 277 5.55 -6.49 16.68
CA ASN A 277 6.88 -7.04 16.38
C ASN A 277 7.62 -6.14 15.38
N TYR A 278 6.98 -5.77 14.27
CA TYR A 278 7.59 -4.88 13.28
C TYR A 278 7.93 -3.50 13.86
N LEU A 279 7.06 -2.91 14.69
CA LEU A 279 7.33 -1.64 15.35
C LEU A 279 8.58 -1.76 16.24
N GLN A 280 8.71 -2.86 16.99
CA GLN A 280 9.85 -3.11 17.85
C GLN A 280 11.15 -3.23 17.05
N ASP A 281 11.12 -3.91 15.89
CA ASP A 281 12.26 -4.01 14.98
C ASP A 281 12.67 -2.64 14.42
N VAL A 282 11.70 -1.83 14.00
CA VAL A 282 11.95 -0.46 13.51
C VAL A 282 12.61 0.40 14.60
N LEU A 283 12.09 0.36 15.84
CA LEU A 283 12.64 1.10 16.98
C LEU A 283 14.05 0.62 17.37
N ASN A 284 14.33 -0.67 17.18
CA ASN A 284 15.62 -1.27 17.48
C ASN A 284 16.67 -1.06 16.37
N SER A 285 16.24 -0.66 15.17
CA SER A 285 17.12 -0.52 14.02
C SER A 285 18.23 0.50 14.24
N THR A 286 19.42 0.19 13.73
CA THR A 286 20.64 1.01 13.88
C THR A 286 20.48 2.39 13.24
N ILE A 287 19.64 2.49 12.21
CA ILE A 287 19.33 3.75 11.51
C ILE A 287 18.54 4.68 12.43
N VAL A 288 17.48 4.19 13.09
CA VAL A 288 16.70 4.99 14.05
C VAL A 288 17.58 5.42 15.22
N LYS A 289 18.40 4.52 15.76
CA LYS A 289 19.37 4.85 16.82
C LYS A 289 20.41 5.89 16.38
N LYS A 290 20.81 5.90 15.11
CA LYS A 290 21.74 6.89 14.54
C LYS A 290 21.06 8.24 14.35
N ILE A 291 19.83 8.28 13.85
CA ILE A 291 19.01 9.50 13.75
C ILE A 291 18.80 10.10 15.14
N GLU A 292 18.51 9.29 16.16
CA GLU A 292 18.39 9.80 17.54
C GLU A 292 19.69 10.37 18.09
N ARG A 293 20.84 9.76 17.77
CA ARG A 293 22.15 10.30 18.20
C ARG A 293 22.46 11.63 17.50
N ILE A 294 22.06 11.78 16.24
CA ILE A 294 22.18 13.05 15.49
C ILE A 294 21.23 14.08 16.11
N ASN A 295 19.95 13.76 16.24
CA ASN A 295 18.94 14.65 16.82
C ASN A 295 19.23 15.00 18.29
N ARG A 296 19.90 14.13 19.08
CA ARG A 296 20.36 14.47 20.43
C ARG A 296 21.57 15.41 20.45
N LYS A 297 22.47 15.28 19.47
CA LYS A 297 23.58 16.23 19.28
C LYS A 297 23.05 17.59 18.82
N ASP A 298 22.10 17.58 17.90
CA ASP A 298 21.42 18.78 17.42
C ASP A 298 20.51 19.37 18.49
N SER A 299 19.84 18.57 19.33
CA SER A 299 19.09 19.07 20.49
C SER A 299 20.00 19.68 21.55
N CYS A 300 21.27 19.26 21.65
CA CYS A 300 22.25 19.90 22.52
C CYS A 300 22.65 21.28 21.96
N PHE A 301 22.71 21.42 20.63
CA PHE A 301 22.85 22.70 19.95
C PHE A 301 21.58 23.55 20.04
N ASP A 302 20.38 22.97 19.92
CA ASP A 302 19.10 23.66 20.06
C ASP A 302 18.78 24.01 21.51
N VAL A 303 19.25 23.32 22.53
CA VAL A 303 19.09 23.79 23.92
C VAL A 303 19.97 25.03 24.15
N VAL A 304 21.17 25.09 23.57
CA VAL A 304 22.02 26.29 23.59
C VAL A 304 21.43 27.40 22.70
N HIS A 305 20.83 27.06 21.55
CA HIS A 305 20.23 28.02 20.61
C HIS A 305 18.83 28.49 21.05
N GLN A 306 18.01 27.66 21.72
CA GLN A 306 16.73 28.01 22.31
C GLN A 306 16.91 28.79 23.61
N SER A 307 17.97 28.52 24.38
CA SER A 307 18.37 29.39 25.49
C SER A 307 18.84 30.76 24.98
N GLY A 308 19.46 30.83 23.80
CA GLY A 308 19.78 32.06 23.07
C GLY A 308 18.55 32.75 22.44
N CYS A 309 17.58 31.99 21.94
CA CYS A 309 16.38 32.51 21.28
C CYS A 309 15.27 32.92 22.27
N LEU A 310 15.13 32.28 23.43
CA LEU A 310 14.30 32.80 24.54
C LEU A 310 14.84 34.15 25.03
N PHE A 311 16.16 34.34 24.99
CA PHE A 311 16.81 35.64 25.24
C PHE A 311 16.51 36.65 24.12
N GLY A 312 16.43 36.21 22.87
CA GLY A 312 16.02 37.03 21.73
C GLY A 312 14.52 37.41 21.72
N PHE A 313 13.65 36.55 22.26
CA PHE A 313 12.22 36.81 22.35
C PHE A 313 11.89 37.83 23.46
N LEU A 314 12.64 37.83 24.57
CA LEU A 314 12.56 38.87 25.61
C LEU A 314 13.10 40.24 25.16
N ILE A 315 13.86 40.30 24.06
CA ILE A 315 14.34 41.55 23.46
C ILE A 315 13.33 42.13 22.45
N ASN A 316 12.41 41.32 21.90
CA ASN A 316 11.47 41.73 20.85
C ASN A 316 10.03 42.01 21.32
N VAL A 317 9.71 41.80 22.60
CA VAL A 317 8.43 42.21 23.18
C VAL A 317 8.61 43.54 23.91
N GLY A 318 8.39 44.63 23.18
CA GLY A 318 7.92 45.91 23.72
C GLY A 318 8.91 46.73 24.55
N TYR A 319 9.89 47.36 23.89
CA TYR A 319 10.25 48.74 24.23
C TYR A 319 9.13 49.63 23.66
N ASP A 320 8.20 50.04 24.52
CA ASP A 320 7.27 51.14 24.22
C ASP A 320 7.60 52.30 25.17
N ASP A 321 7.69 53.47 24.58
CA ASP A 321 8.47 54.62 25.04
C ASP A 321 7.68 55.45 26.07
N ARG A 322 7.28 54.85 27.19
CA ARG A 322 6.72 55.58 28.36
C ARG A 322 6.99 54.84 29.67
N SER A 323 8.19 54.99 30.24
CA SER A 323 8.48 54.97 31.70
C SER A 323 9.99 55.06 31.96
N PRO A 324 10.48 55.94 32.85
CA PRO A 324 11.89 55.99 33.21
C PRO A 324 12.14 55.03 34.38
N MET A 325 13.09 54.09 34.25
CA MET A 325 14.07 53.70 35.27
C MET A 325 14.75 52.34 34.96
N LEU A 326 16.03 52.27 35.35
CA LEU A 326 16.94 51.12 35.57
C LEU A 326 18.00 50.88 34.47
N PHE A 327 19.20 51.51 34.53
CA PHE A 327 20.44 51.21 35.31
C PHE A 327 21.38 50.14 34.66
N PRO A 328 22.72 50.17 34.90
CA PRO A 328 23.83 50.15 33.94
C PRO A 328 24.30 48.73 33.55
N SER A 329 23.48 47.71 33.84
CA SER A 329 23.75 46.30 33.60
C SER A 329 23.74 45.93 32.10
N PHE A 330 23.07 46.74 31.29
CA PHE A 330 22.89 46.53 29.85
C PHE A 330 24.17 46.82 29.03
N LEU A 331 25.00 47.78 29.51
CA LEU A 331 26.27 48.13 28.84
C LEU A 331 27.35 47.06 29.04
N MET A 332 27.36 46.39 30.20
CA MET A 332 28.23 45.24 30.50
C MET A 332 27.83 43.99 29.70
N PHE A 333 26.56 43.87 29.33
CA PHE A 333 26.03 42.77 28.51
C PHE A 333 26.42 42.89 27.03
N LEU A 334 26.34 44.11 26.46
CA LEU A 334 26.76 44.40 25.09
C LEU A 334 28.27 44.17 24.84
N LEU A 335 29.11 44.43 25.85
CA LEU A 335 30.56 44.17 25.78
C LEU A 335 30.90 42.67 25.79
N ARG A 336 30.06 41.81 26.38
CA ARG A 336 30.22 40.34 26.36
C ARG A 336 29.76 39.72 25.03
N LEU A 337 28.70 40.25 24.42
CA LEU A 337 28.19 39.84 23.10
C LEU A 337 29.22 40.04 21.98
N ARG A 338 29.96 41.16 22.00
CA ARG A 338 30.99 41.46 20.99
C ARG A 338 32.18 40.48 21.01
N LYS A 339 32.41 39.79 22.15
CA LYS A 339 33.48 38.79 22.32
C LYS A 339 33.07 37.42 21.77
N HIS A 340 31.79 37.05 21.82
CA HIS A 340 31.27 35.76 21.33
C HIS A 340 31.05 35.72 19.81
N VAL A 341 30.61 36.84 19.21
CA VAL A 341 30.43 36.92 17.74
C VAL A 341 31.77 36.81 16.99
N ARG A 342 32.89 37.25 17.59
CA ARG A 342 34.23 37.07 17.02
C ARG A 342 34.75 35.62 17.05
N LEU A 343 34.23 34.79 17.96
CA LEU A 343 34.60 33.37 18.06
C LEU A 343 33.84 32.52 17.02
N LEU A 344 32.56 32.83 16.78
CA LEU A 344 31.71 32.15 15.79
C LEU A 344 32.14 32.39 14.33
N HIS A 345 32.89 33.47 14.07
CA HIS A 345 33.35 33.78 12.71
C HIS A 345 34.49 32.87 12.21
N ARG A 346 35.13 32.07 13.10
CA ARG A 346 36.33 31.29 12.78
C ARG A 346 36.10 29.83 12.35
N GLU A 347 34.91 29.25 12.53
CA GLU A 347 34.80 27.77 12.53
C GLU A 347 33.86 27.08 11.50
N PHE A 348 33.13 27.75 10.61
CA PHE A 348 32.22 27.01 9.70
C PHE A 348 32.08 27.51 8.25
N ASP A 349 32.04 26.52 7.35
CA ASP A 349 31.95 26.54 5.88
C ASP A 349 30.69 27.28 5.34
N PRO A 350 30.84 28.19 4.36
CA PRO A 350 29.77 29.02 3.83
C PRO A 350 28.62 28.28 3.10
N VAL A 351 28.80 27.05 2.59
CA VAL A 351 27.76 26.38 1.79
C VAL A 351 26.64 25.77 2.66
N LEU A 352 26.98 25.31 3.87
CA LEU A 352 25.99 24.83 4.84
C LEU A 352 25.13 25.97 5.41
N LYS A 353 25.70 27.18 5.52
CA LYS A 353 25.02 28.38 6.02
C LYS A 353 23.79 28.73 5.19
N THR A 354 23.89 28.66 3.86
CA THR A 354 22.81 29.10 2.98
C THR A 354 21.63 28.11 2.96
N ARG A 355 21.88 26.80 3.06
CA ARG A 355 20.82 25.78 3.05
C ARG A 355 19.99 25.76 4.35
N LEU A 356 20.63 25.92 5.50
CA LEU A 356 19.95 25.95 6.81
C LEU A 356 19.09 27.20 6.99
N ILE A 357 19.57 28.36 6.53
CA ILE A 357 18.82 29.62 6.62
C ILE A 357 17.64 29.62 5.65
N VAL A 358 17.79 29.11 4.44
CA VAL A 358 16.68 29.07 3.45
C VAL A 358 15.60 28.08 3.87
N HIS A 359 15.96 26.92 4.45
CA HIS A 359 14.97 25.93 4.90
C HIS A 359 14.16 26.42 6.11
N SER A 360 14.81 27.03 7.11
CA SER A 360 14.10 27.52 8.30
C SER A 360 13.19 28.72 7.99
N VAL A 361 13.57 29.57 7.04
CA VAL A 361 12.74 30.71 6.59
C VAL A 361 11.51 30.23 5.80
N LEU A 362 11.64 29.18 4.99
CA LEU A 362 10.52 28.61 4.22
C LEU A 362 9.52 27.85 5.10
N GLU A 363 10.00 27.07 6.09
CA GLU A 363 9.13 26.40 7.06
C GLU A 363 8.39 27.41 7.94
N SER A 364 9.09 28.43 8.45
CA SER A 364 8.48 29.51 9.24
C SER A 364 7.44 30.30 8.45
N ALA A 365 7.67 30.55 7.14
CA ALA A 365 6.71 31.22 6.28
C ALA A 365 5.45 30.38 6.01
N SER A 366 5.60 29.06 5.87
CA SER A 366 4.48 28.13 5.67
C SER A 366 3.62 27.96 6.93
N GLU A 367 4.24 27.93 8.12
CA GLU A 367 3.54 27.88 9.41
C GLU A 367 2.83 29.21 9.72
N CYS A 368 3.46 30.36 9.42
CA CYS A 368 2.80 31.66 9.53
C CYS A 368 1.61 31.81 8.57
N GLN A 369 1.70 31.28 7.33
CA GLN A 369 0.56 31.28 6.40
C GLN A 369 -0.59 30.38 6.84
N LEU A 370 -0.28 29.26 7.51
CA LEU A 370 -1.29 28.33 8.04
C LEU A 370 -2.02 28.95 9.25
N LEU A 371 -1.29 29.60 10.16
CA LEU A 371 -1.84 30.30 11.32
C LEU A 371 -2.68 31.53 10.93
N LEU A 372 -2.28 32.27 9.89
CA LEU A 372 -3.06 33.40 9.36
C LEU A 372 -4.36 32.96 8.64
N ARG A 373 -4.42 31.73 8.11
CA ARG A 373 -5.65 31.16 7.53
C ARG A 373 -6.62 30.63 8.58
N GLN A 374 -6.13 30.20 9.74
CA GLN A 374 -6.98 29.71 10.84
C GLN A 374 -7.63 30.83 11.67
N HIS A 375 -7.20 32.09 11.51
CA HIS A 375 -7.77 33.26 12.17
C HIS A 375 -8.53 34.22 11.23
N ARG A 376 -8.92 33.75 10.03
CA ARG A 376 -9.89 34.43 9.17
C ARG A 376 -10.99 33.47 8.75
N PHE A 377 -11.94 33.24 9.66
CA PHE A 377 -13.40 33.26 9.49
C PHE A 377 -14.06 32.74 10.76
#